data_AF-U2G5X3-F1
#
_entry.id   AF-U2G5X3-F1
#
_cell.length_a   1.000
_cell.length_b   1.000
_cell.length_c   1.000
_cell.angle_alpha   90.00
_cell.angle_beta   90.00
_cell.angle_gamma   90.00
#
_symmetry.space_group_name_H-M   'P 1'
#
loop_
_entity.id
_entity.type
_entity.pdbx_description
1 polymer ?
#
loop_
_entity_poly.entity_id
_entity_poly.type
_entity_poly.pdbx_seq_one_letter_code
_entity_poly.pdbx_strand_id
1 'polypeptide(L)' 'MFTRAKNELKELVNLIAETERYDATLAAKRDIVPTEESREDRRRKESRKLELMEKYELL' A
#
# COMPACT_ATOMS: atom_id res chain seq x y z
N MET A 1 4.52 -15.55 18.64
CA MET A 1 3.98 -16.07 17.37
C MET A 1 2.77 -15.25 16.89
N PHE A 2 1.75 -14.98 17.73
CA PHE A 2 0.54 -14.23 17.34
C PHE A 2 0.76 -12.72 17.08
N THR A 3 1.67 -12.08 17.82
CA THR A 3 1.91 -10.63 17.70
C THR A 3 2.48 -10.22 16.35
N ARG A 4 3.36 -11.05 15.77
CA ARG A 4 3.97 -10.76 14.46
C ARG A 4 2.92 -10.79 13.35
N ALA A 5 2.13 -11.86 13.29
CA ALA A 5 1.06 -11.97 12.30
C ALA A 5 0.00 -10.86 12.45
N LYS A 6 -0.35 -10.49 13.69
CA LYS A 6 -1.26 -9.36 13.94
C LYS A 6 -0.69 -8.03 13.46
N ASN A 7 0.61 -7.81 13.63
CA ASN A 7 1.28 -6.59 13.16
C ASN A 7 1.35 -6.56 11.63
N GLU A 8 1.67 -7.69 11.00
CA GLU A 8 1.70 -7.85 9.53
C GLU A 8 0.31 -7.66 8.91
N LEU A 9 -0.77 -8.16 9.53
CA LEU A 9 -2.14 -7.88 9.07
C LEU A 9 -2.53 -6.42 9.23
N LYS A 10 -2.14 -5.76 10.34
CA LYS A 10 -2.35 -4.31 10.49
C LYS A 10 -1.57 -3.51 9.46
N GLU A 11 -0.34 -3.93 9.17
CA GLU A 11 0.49 -3.35 8.11
C GLU A 11 -0.22 -3.46 6.76
N LEU A 12 -0.73 -4.65 6.41
CA LEU A 12 -1.48 -4.86 5.17
C LEU A 12 -2.69 -3.93 5.04
N VAL A 13 -3.52 -3.82 6.09
CA VAL A 13 -4.68 -2.91 6.10
C VAL A 13 -4.26 -1.46 5.90
N ASN A 14 -3.17 -1.03 6.55
CA ASN A 14 -2.64 0.32 6.37
C ASN A 14 -2.13 0.55 4.95
N LEU A 15 -1.40 -0.41 4.38
CA LEU A 15 -0.89 -0.32 3.00
C LEU A 15 -2.03 -0.20 1.98
N ILE A 16 -3.11 -0.98 2.14
CA ILE A 16 -4.32 -0.84 1.31
C ILE A 16 -4.88 0.57 1.44
N ALA A 17 -5.15 1.03 2.67
CA ALA A 17 -5.76 2.34 2.89
C ALA A 17 -4.89 3.51 2.41
N GLU A 18 -3.56 3.40 2.46
CA GLU A 18 -2.65 4.42 1.95
C GLU A 18 -2.57 4.42 0.43
N THR A 19 -2.48 3.25 -0.20
CA THR A 19 -2.40 3.13 -1.66
C THR A 19 -3.70 3.56 -2.33
N GLU A 20 -4.86 3.18 -1.77
CA GLU A 20 -6.18 3.64 -2.24
C GLU A 20 -6.35 5.16 -2.10
N ARG A 21 -5.91 5.75 -0.97
CA ARG A 21 -5.98 7.21 -0.78
C ARG A 21 -5.10 7.95 -1.79
N TYR A 22 -3.91 7.42 -2.07
CA TYR A 22 -3.02 7.98 -3.09
C TYR A 22 -3.69 7.93 -4.47
N ASP A 23 -4.21 6.77 -4.87
CA ASP A 23 -4.86 6.56 -6.16
C ASP A 23 -6.13 7.43 -6.31
N ALA A 24 -6.94 7.53 -5.24
CA ALA A 24 -8.11 8.41 -5.20
C ALA A 24 -7.74 9.90 -5.30
N THR A 25 -6.64 10.32 -4.66
CA THR A 25 -6.15 11.70 -4.73
C THR A 25 -5.75 12.07 -6.16
N LEU A 26 -5.06 11.17 -6.87
CA LEU A 26 -4.69 11.39 -8.27
C LEU A 26 -5.89 11.35 -9.22
N ALA A 27 -6.85 10.46 -8.96
CA ALA A 27 -8.08 10.41 -9.73
C ALA A 27 -8.91 11.70 -9.58
N ALA A 28 -8.97 12.26 -8.36
CA ALA A 28 -9.72 13.49 -8.05
C ALA A 28 -9.02 14.77 -8.54
N LYS A 29 -7.68 14.79 -8.53
CA LYS A 29 -6.87 15.96 -8.91
C LYS A 29 -5.88 15.58 -10.01
N ARG A 30 -6.40 15.51 -11.24
CA ARG A 30 -5.65 15.10 -12.45
C ARG A 30 -4.50 16.04 -12.83
N ASP A 31 -4.53 17.25 -12.32
CA ASP A 31 -3.51 18.29 -12.46
C ASP A 31 -2.29 18.07 -11.55
N ILE A 32 -2.43 17.24 -10.51
CA ILE A 32 -1.30 16.88 -9.65
C ILE A 32 -0.42 15.87 -10.35
N VAL A 33 0.83 16.27 -10.62
CA VAL A 33 1.90 15.37 -11.03
C VAL A 33 2.64 14.91 -9.76
N PRO A 34 2.59 13.61 -9.40
CA PRO A 34 3.35 13.12 -8.26
C PRO A 34 4.85 13.35 -8.47
N THR A 35 5.54 13.70 -7.40
CA THR A 35 7.00 13.70 -7.39
C THR A 35 7.53 12.28 -7.58
N GLU A 36 8.77 12.14 -8.07
CA GLU A 36 9.37 10.81 -8.26
C GLU A 36 9.47 10.05 -6.92
N GLU A 37 9.79 10.75 -5.83
CA GLU A 37 9.78 10.19 -4.48
C GLU A 37 8.40 9.60 -4.11
N SER A 38 7.32 10.31 -4.42
CA SER A 38 5.95 9.83 -4.15
C SER A 38 5.62 8.57 -4.97
N ARG A 39 6.10 8.50 -6.21
CA ARG A 39 5.93 7.32 -7.09
C ARG A 39 6.74 6.13 -6.60
N GLU A 40 7.97 6.37 -6.16
CA GLU A 40 8.80 5.34 -5.54
C GLU A 40 8.18 4.80 -4.26
N ASP A 41 7.70 5.67 -3.37
CA ASP A 41 7.02 5.26 -2.15
C ASP A 41 5.77 4.42 -2.46
N ARG A 42 4.95 4.86 -3.43
CA ARG A 42 3.79 4.08 -3.90
C ARG A 42 4.19 2.70 -4.42
N ARG A 43 5.27 2.60 -5.20
CA ARG A 43 5.79 1.32 -5.72
C ARG A 43 6.26 0.41 -4.58
N ARG A 44 7.04 0.93 -3.63
CA ARG A 44 7.51 0.16 -2.46
C ARG A 44 6.33 -0.37 -1.63
N LYS A 45 5.32 0.46 -1.41
CA LYS A 45 4.08 0.08 -0.71
C LYS A 45 3.29 -0.98 -1.47
N GLU A 46 3.24 -0.92 -2.80
CA GLU A 46 2.62 -1.99 -3.61
C GLU A 46 3.33 -3.31 -3.43
N SER A 47 4.66 -3.32 -3.58
CA SER A 47 5.46 -4.53 -3.47
C SER A 47 5.29 -5.18 -2.11
N ARG A 48 5.30 -4.38 -1.03
CA ARG A 48 5.08 -4.89 0.33
C ARG A 48 3.66 -5.42 0.54
N LYS A 49 2.65 -4.74 -0.02
CA LYS A 49 1.26 -5.18 0.01
C LYS A 49 1.12 -6.55 -0.66
N LEU A 50 1.67 -6.72 -1.86
CA LEU A 50 1.63 -7.98 -2.60
C LEU A 50 2.34 -9.11 -1.85
N GLU A 51 3.51 -8.86 -1.27
CA GLU A 51 4.24 -9.84 -0.45
C GLU A 51 3.39 -10.34 0.74
N LEU A 52 2.70 -9.42 1.43
CA LEU A 52 1.82 -9.77 2.54
C LEU A 52 0.57 -10.52 2.07
N MET A 53 -0.01 -10.13 0.93
CA MET A 53 -1.16 -10.83 0.35
C MET A 53 -0.80 -12.26 -0.08
N GLU A 54 0.35 -12.45 -0.72
CA GLU A 54 0.87 -13.78 -1.09
C GLU A 54 1.12 -14.64 0.15
N LYS A 55 1.77 -14.08 1.18
CA LYS A 55 2.04 -14.77 2.44
C LYS A 55 0.78 -15.30 3.13
N TYR A 56 -0.32 -14.56 3.03
CA TYR A 56 -1.60 -14.90 3.66
C TYR A 56 -2.60 -15.54 2.68
N GLU A 57 -2.16 -15.89 1.46
CA GLU A 57 -2.99 -16.52 0.43
C GLU A 57 -4.28 -15.72 0.12
N LEU A 58 -4.15 -14.40 0.01
CA LEU A 58 -5.24 -13.45 -0.25
C LEU A 58 -5.35 -13.03 -1.74
N LEU A 59 -4.59 -13.65 -2.63
CA LEU A 59 -4.56 -13.40 -4.08
C LEU A 59 -5.34 -14.45 -4.87
#